data_AF-A0A9R1HVL2-F1
#
_entry.id   AF-A0A9R1HVL2-F1
#
_cell.length_a   1.000
_cell.length_b   1.000
_cell.length_c   1.000
_cell.angle_alpha   90.00
_cell.angle_beta   90.00
_cell.angle_gamma   90.00
#
_symmetry.space_group_name_H-M   'P 1'
#
loop_
_entity.id
_entity.type
_entity.pdbx_description
1 polymer ?
#
loop_
_entity_poly.entity_id
_entity_poly.type
_entity_poly.pdbx_seq_one_letter_code
_entity_poly.pdbx_strand_id
1 'polypeptide(L)'
;FEDYFSNRVKQLTYTFPEDSMTSSGAPFWSAPKRFPRPLEFSSTDPSQLNFILAASILRAETFGIPIPDWAKTRNKVAAEAVDKVIVPEFQPKQGVKIVTDEKATSISSASVDDAGVIEELITKLEQISKTLPPGFHMNPIQFEKDDDTNFHMDVIAGFANMRARNYSIPEVDKLKAKFIAGRIIPAIATATAMATGLVCLELYKVLAGGHKVEDYRNTFANLAIPLFSIAEPVPPKTIKHKDLSWTVWDRWTVTGNITLRELLEWLKEKGLNAYSISCGTSLLYNSMFPRHKERLDRKVADVAREVAKMEVPSYRRHLDVVVACEDDDDNDVDIPLVSVYFR
;
A
#
# COMPACT_ATOMS: atom_id res chain seq x y z
N PHE A 1 -27.25 -7.82 0.71
CA PHE A 1 -27.27 -8.90 -0.28
C PHE A 1 -27.81 -8.39 -1.61
N GLU A 2 -29.05 -7.91 -1.65
CA GLU A 2 -29.73 -7.48 -2.89
C GLU A 2 -28.95 -6.46 -3.73
N ASP A 3 -28.41 -5.40 -3.12
CA ASP A 3 -27.63 -4.41 -3.87
C ASP A 3 -26.43 -5.06 -4.61
N TYR A 4 -25.57 -5.76 -3.89
CA TYR A 4 -24.28 -6.24 -4.43
C TYR A 4 -24.36 -7.48 -5.31
N PHE A 5 -25.25 -8.43 -4.99
CA PHE A 5 -25.26 -9.76 -5.62
C PHE A 5 -26.46 -10.00 -6.55
N SER A 6 -27.49 -9.16 -6.48
CA SER A 6 -28.70 -9.22 -7.31
C SER A 6 -28.79 -7.97 -8.19
N ASN A 7 -29.10 -6.80 -7.63
CA ASN A 7 -29.43 -5.58 -8.36
C ASN A 7 -28.28 -5.05 -9.22
N ARG A 8 -27.06 -4.93 -8.69
CA ARG A 8 -25.90 -4.50 -9.49
C ARG A 8 -25.57 -5.50 -10.60
N VAL A 9 -25.82 -6.78 -10.39
CA VAL A 9 -25.61 -7.81 -11.40
C VAL A 9 -26.69 -7.72 -12.48
N LYS A 10 -27.97 -7.58 -12.09
CA LYS A 10 -29.08 -7.30 -13.01
C LYS A 10 -28.83 -6.05 -13.85
N GLN A 11 -28.32 -4.97 -13.24
CA GLN A 11 -27.94 -3.76 -13.96
C GLN A 11 -26.80 -4.02 -14.96
N LEU A 12 -25.76 -4.76 -14.55
CA LEU A 12 -24.64 -5.09 -15.41
C LEU A 12 -25.07 -5.94 -16.61
N THR A 13 -25.92 -6.95 -16.40
CA THR A 13 -26.45 -7.81 -17.47
C THR A 13 -27.50 -7.11 -18.33
N TYR A 14 -28.18 -6.08 -17.79
CA TYR A 14 -29.04 -5.20 -18.59
C TYR A 14 -28.21 -4.31 -19.52
N THR A 15 -27.11 -3.75 -19.02
CA THR A 15 -26.21 -2.91 -19.84
C THR A 15 -25.42 -3.74 -20.86
N PHE A 16 -24.97 -4.94 -20.50
CA PHE A 16 -24.27 -5.88 -21.38
C PHE A 16 -24.94 -7.26 -21.33
N PRO A 17 -25.95 -7.51 -22.19
CA PRO A 17 -26.57 -8.82 -22.33
C PRO A 17 -25.56 -9.94 -22.64
N GLU A 18 -25.95 -11.20 -22.42
CA GLU A 18 -25.05 -12.36 -22.59
C GLU A 18 -24.51 -12.50 -24.02
N ASP A 19 -25.30 -12.09 -25.01
CA ASP A 19 -25.00 -12.07 -26.44
C ASP A 19 -24.36 -10.75 -26.91
N SER A 20 -24.00 -9.85 -25.99
CA SER A 20 -23.37 -8.57 -26.32
C SER A 20 -22.05 -8.77 -27.07
N MET A 21 -21.85 -7.98 -28.12
CA MET A 21 -20.66 -7.97 -28.97
C MET A 21 -19.86 -6.68 -28.79
N THR A 22 -18.54 -6.76 -28.95
CA THR A 22 -17.66 -5.59 -29.02
C THR A 22 -17.78 -4.89 -30.38
N SER A 23 -17.18 -3.71 -30.50
CA SER A 23 -17.07 -2.98 -31.79
C SER A 23 -16.31 -3.77 -32.87
N SER A 24 -15.47 -4.74 -32.48
CA SER A 24 -14.77 -5.65 -33.40
C SER A 24 -15.60 -6.90 -33.77
N GLY A 25 -16.83 -7.03 -33.27
CA GLY A 25 -17.70 -8.19 -33.53
C GLY A 25 -17.38 -9.45 -32.72
N ALA A 26 -16.48 -9.36 -31.72
CA ALA A 26 -16.18 -10.46 -30.81
C ALA A 26 -17.15 -10.48 -29.62
N PRO A 27 -17.45 -11.64 -29.01
CA PRO A 27 -18.27 -11.69 -27.80
C PRO A 27 -17.68 -10.86 -26.67
N PHE A 28 -18.46 -9.95 -26.11
CA PHE A 28 -18.07 -9.11 -24.97
C PHE A 28 -17.71 -9.96 -23.75
N TRP A 29 -18.48 -11.03 -23.52
CA TRP A 29 -18.27 -12.00 -22.46
C TRP A 29 -17.39 -13.16 -22.93
N SER A 30 -16.13 -12.84 -23.21
CA SER A 30 -15.07 -13.81 -23.50
C SER A 30 -13.89 -13.59 -22.55
N ALA A 31 -13.04 -14.60 -22.37
CA ALA A 31 -11.89 -14.51 -21.46
C ALA A 31 -11.10 -13.21 -21.69
N PRO A 32 -10.83 -12.41 -20.64
CA PRO A 32 -10.94 -12.74 -19.21
C PRO A 32 -12.32 -12.51 -18.55
N LYS A 33 -13.33 -11.98 -19.27
CA LYS A 33 -14.65 -11.63 -18.74
C LYS A 33 -15.58 -12.84 -18.67
N ARG A 34 -16.18 -13.06 -17.50
CA ARG A 34 -17.21 -14.10 -17.28
C ARG A 34 -18.57 -13.45 -17.16
N PHE A 35 -19.57 -14.00 -17.83
CA PHE A 35 -20.95 -13.54 -17.69
C PHE A 35 -21.46 -13.80 -16.27
N PRO A 36 -21.95 -12.77 -15.54
CA PRO A 36 -22.46 -12.95 -14.20
C PRO A 36 -23.95 -13.30 -14.17
N ARG A 37 -24.36 -14.08 -13.17
CA ARG A 37 -25.78 -14.40 -12.89
C ARG A 37 -26.19 -13.78 -11.56
N PRO A 38 -27.30 -13.03 -11.49
CA PRO A 38 -27.77 -12.46 -10.24
C PRO A 38 -28.16 -13.58 -9.26
N LEU A 39 -27.85 -13.40 -7.98
CA LEU A 39 -28.26 -14.36 -6.96
C LEU A 39 -29.67 -14.05 -6.46
N GLU A 40 -30.42 -15.10 -6.17
CA GLU A 40 -31.66 -15.02 -5.42
C GLU A 40 -31.38 -15.38 -3.96
N PHE A 41 -31.84 -14.53 -3.04
CA PHE A 41 -31.65 -14.78 -1.63
C PHE A 41 -32.49 -15.98 -1.18
N SER A 42 -31.90 -16.86 -0.36
CA SER A 42 -32.61 -17.92 0.34
C SER A 42 -32.07 -18.09 1.76
N SER A 43 -32.96 -18.02 2.75
CA SER A 43 -32.65 -18.30 4.14
C SER A 43 -32.32 -19.78 4.41
N THR A 44 -32.66 -20.68 3.48
CA THR A 44 -32.30 -22.10 3.56
C THR A 44 -30.86 -22.36 3.13
N ASP A 45 -30.23 -21.41 2.44
CA ASP A 45 -28.82 -21.48 2.08
C ASP A 45 -27.94 -21.06 3.28
N PRO A 46 -27.18 -21.98 3.89
CA PRO A 46 -26.42 -21.67 5.09
C PRO A 46 -25.39 -20.56 4.89
N SER A 47 -24.78 -20.46 3.70
CA SER A 47 -23.75 -19.46 3.40
C SER A 47 -24.35 -18.08 3.25
N GLN A 48 -25.52 -17.96 2.62
CA GLN A 48 -26.23 -16.69 2.47
C GLN A 48 -26.74 -16.18 3.81
N LEU A 49 -27.36 -17.05 4.63
CA LEU A 49 -27.82 -16.69 5.95
C LEU A 49 -26.65 -16.29 6.86
N ASN A 50 -25.54 -17.04 6.84
CA ASN A 50 -24.35 -16.71 7.65
C ASN A 50 -23.79 -15.33 7.29
N PHE A 51 -23.72 -15.01 5.99
CA PHE A 51 -23.27 -13.70 5.51
C PHE A 51 -24.17 -12.57 6.03
N ILE A 52 -25.50 -12.72 5.95
CA ILE A 52 -26.44 -11.73 6.48
C ILE A 52 -26.25 -11.52 7.97
N LEU A 53 -26.19 -12.61 8.76
CA LEU A 53 -26.02 -12.51 10.21
C LEU A 53 -24.71 -11.81 10.58
N ALA A 54 -23.59 -12.23 9.99
CA ALA A 54 -22.29 -11.61 10.24
C ALA A 54 -22.28 -10.12 9.88
N ALA A 55 -22.84 -9.75 8.72
CA ALA A 55 -22.91 -8.35 8.31
C ALA A 55 -23.83 -7.52 9.22
N SER A 56 -24.94 -8.08 9.69
CA SER A 56 -25.85 -7.45 10.64
C SER A 56 -25.21 -7.25 12.01
N ILE A 57 -24.42 -8.21 12.49
CA ILE A 57 -23.67 -8.12 13.75
C ILE A 57 -22.66 -6.97 13.70
N LEU A 58 -21.82 -6.94 12.65
CA LEU A 58 -20.84 -5.87 12.46
C LEU A 58 -21.52 -4.50 12.32
N ARG A 59 -22.66 -4.45 11.63
CA ARG A 59 -23.46 -3.23 11.54
C ARG A 59 -24.01 -2.80 12.90
N ALA A 60 -24.48 -3.74 13.73
CA ALA A 60 -24.97 -3.43 15.07
C ALA A 60 -23.85 -2.88 15.97
N GLU A 61 -22.67 -3.51 15.94
CA GLU A 61 -21.48 -3.06 16.67
C GLU A 61 -21.07 -1.63 16.30
N THR A 62 -21.09 -1.30 15.00
CA THR A 62 -20.76 0.03 14.50
C THR A 62 -21.67 1.12 15.09
N PHE A 63 -22.91 0.79 15.43
CA PHE A 63 -23.90 1.71 16.00
C PHE A 63 -24.11 1.52 17.51
N GLY A 64 -23.34 0.65 18.18
CA GLY A 64 -23.51 0.34 19.60
C GLY A 64 -24.85 -0.33 19.94
N ILE A 65 -25.46 -1.03 18.98
CA ILE A 65 -26.73 -1.73 19.17
C ILE A 65 -26.45 -3.08 19.85
N PRO A 66 -27.13 -3.41 20.97
CA PRO A 66 -26.97 -4.71 21.63
C PRO A 66 -27.29 -5.88 20.70
N ILE A 67 -26.39 -6.87 20.65
CA ILE A 67 -26.53 -8.06 19.82
C ILE A 67 -27.11 -9.19 20.67
N PRO A 68 -28.34 -9.66 20.39
CA PRO A 68 -28.92 -10.76 21.14
C PRO A 68 -28.23 -12.10 20.81
N ASP A 69 -28.17 -13.03 21.77
CA ASP A 69 -27.44 -14.29 21.59
C ASP A 69 -27.98 -15.17 20.47
N TRP A 70 -29.29 -15.12 20.21
CA TRP A 70 -29.89 -15.83 19.08
C TRP A 70 -29.40 -15.31 17.72
N ALA A 71 -28.91 -14.06 17.61
CA ALA A 71 -28.42 -13.53 16.34
C ALA A 71 -26.99 -14.00 16.00
N LYS A 72 -26.24 -14.51 16.99
CA LYS A 72 -24.82 -14.91 16.83
C LYS A 72 -24.63 -16.24 16.12
N THR A 73 -25.70 -17.04 15.96
CA THR A 73 -25.64 -18.36 15.33
C THR A 73 -26.80 -18.56 14.35
N ARG A 74 -26.61 -19.42 13.36
CA ARG A 74 -27.68 -19.81 12.44
C ARG A 74 -28.74 -20.59 13.21
N ASN A 75 -29.97 -20.09 13.22
CA ASN A 75 -31.12 -20.77 13.78
C ASN A 75 -32.41 -20.33 13.09
N LYS A 76 -33.52 -20.99 13.45
CA LYS A 76 -34.83 -20.75 12.86
C LYS A 76 -35.32 -19.31 13.08
N VAL A 77 -35.08 -18.73 14.26
CA VAL A 77 -35.49 -17.36 14.59
C VAL A 77 -34.79 -16.34 13.68
N ALA A 78 -33.49 -16.54 13.44
CA ALA A 78 -32.72 -15.70 12.54
C ALA A 78 -33.21 -15.80 11.09
N ALA A 79 -33.50 -17.01 10.60
CA ALA A 79 -34.07 -17.20 9.26
C ALA A 79 -35.43 -16.50 9.12
N GLU A 80 -36.35 -16.73 10.07
CA GLU A 80 -37.68 -16.10 10.08
C GLU A 80 -37.62 -14.57 10.16
N ALA A 81 -36.61 -14.01 10.83
CA ALA A 81 -36.42 -12.56 10.91
C ALA A 81 -36.01 -11.97 9.55
N VAL A 82 -35.12 -12.66 8.83
CA VAL A 82 -34.65 -12.20 7.50
C VAL A 82 -35.75 -12.38 6.45
N ASP A 83 -36.53 -13.45 6.51
CA ASP A 83 -37.61 -13.72 5.54
C ASP A 83 -38.78 -12.71 5.62
N LYS A 84 -38.89 -11.96 6.73
CA LYS A 84 -39.89 -10.89 6.89
C LYS A 84 -39.47 -9.58 6.23
N VAL A 85 -38.23 -9.47 5.74
CA VAL A 85 -37.73 -8.24 5.12
C VAL A 85 -38.36 -8.07 3.75
N ILE A 86 -39.06 -6.95 3.55
CA ILE A 86 -39.63 -6.59 2.25
C ILE A 86 -38.51 -6.05 1.37
N VAL A 87 -38.20 -6.77 0.29
CA VAL A 87 -37.21 -6.37 -0.72
C VAL A 87 -37.90 -5.64 -1.86
N PRO A 88 -37.56 -4.37 -2.14
CA PRO A 88 -38.06 -3.67 -3.31
C PRO A 88 -37.64 -4.35 -4.61
N GLU A 89 -38.54 -4.38 -5.60
CA GLU A 89 -38.22 -4.89 -6.93
C GLU A 89 -37.18 -4.02 -7.64
N PHE A 90 -36.26 -4.67 -8.35
CA PHE A 90 -35.24 -3.98 -9.12
C PHE A 90 -35.80 -3.40 -10.41
N GLN A 91 -35.54 -2.11 -10.66
CA GLN A 91 -35.82 -1.46 -11.95
C GLN A 91 -34.50 -1.04 -12.61
N PRO A 92 -34.22 -1.47 -13.84
CA PRO A 92 -32.99 -1.12 -14.53
C PRO A 92 -32.95 0.38 -14.88
N LYS A 93 -31.80 1.00 -14.64
CA LYS A 93 -31.55 2.39 -15.04
C LYS A 93 -31.00 2.42 -16.45
N GLN A 94 -31.58 3.27 -17.30
CA GLN A 94 -31.05 3.55 -18.64
C GLN A 94 -29.89 4.54 -18.57
N GLY A 95 -28.93 4.43 -19.50
CA GLY A 95 -27.81 5.38 -19.61
C GLY A 95 -26.70 5.24 -18.56
N VAL A 96 -26.71 4.17 -17.75
CA VAL A 96 -25.62 3.89 -16.80
C VAL A 96 -24.34 3.60 -17.57
N LYS A 97 -23.32 4.46 -17.40
CA LYS A 97 -21.99 4.26 -17.97
C LYS A 97 -21.19 3.31 -17.08
N ILE A 98 -20.89 2.13 -17.60
CA ILE A 98 -20.00 1.17 -16.96
C ILE A 98 -18.69 1.18 -17.75
N VAL A 99 -17.60 1.53 -17.07
CA VAL A 99 -16.25 1.56 -17.65
C VAL A 99 -15.78 0.13 -17.87
N THR A 100 -15.37 -0.20 -19.10
CA THR A 100 -14.97 -1.56 -19.51
C THR A 100 -13.49 -1.68 -19.88
N ASP A 101 -12.76 -0.56 -19.90
CA ASP A 101 -11.32 -0.47 -20.19
C ASP A 101 -10.57 -0.06 -18.92
N GLU A 102 -9.62 -0.88 -18.49
CA GLU A 102 -8.77 -0.64 -17.32
C GLU A 102 -7.84 0.58 -17.50
N LYS A 103 -7.58 1.00 -18.75
CA LYS A 103 -6.78 2.20 -19.07
C LYS A 103 -7.62 3.46 -19.21
N ALA A 104 -8.94 3.38 -19.09
CA ALA A 104 -9.79 4.56 -19.16
C ALA A 104 -9.53 5.48 -17.96
N THR A 105 -8.75 6.54 -18.19
CA THR A 105 -8.49 7.63 -17.23
C THR A 105 -9.62 8.66 -17.17
N SER A 106 -10.72 8.44 -17.90
CA SER A 106 -11.88 9.32 -17.87
C SER A 106 -12.59 9.20 -16.52
N ILE A 107 -12.08 9.91 -15.53
CA ILE A 107 -12.94 10.57 -14.56
C ILE A 107 -13.86 11.43 -15.44
N SER A 108 -15.14 11.07 -15.52
CA SER A 108 -16.15 11.91 -16.15
C SER A 108 -15.93 13.34 -15.63
N SER A 109 -15.62 14.28 -16.53
CA SER A 109 -15.49 15.70 -16.20
C SER A 109 -16.66 16.07 -15.29
N ALA A 110 -16.38 16.51 -14.05
CA ALA A 110 -17.41 16.88 -13.09
C ALA A 110 -18.44 17.75 -13.80
N SER A 111 -19.64 17.22 -13.94
CA SER A 111 -20.72 17.92 -14.62
C SER A 111 -21.20 19.04 -13.69
N VAL A 112 -21.77 20.11 -14.24
CA VAL A 112 -22.31 21.23 -13.45
C VAL A 112 -23.39 20.74 -12.45
N ASP A 113 -24.00 19.59 -12.73
CA ASP A 113 -24.95 18.89 -11.86
C ASP A 113 -24.28 18.33 -10.57
N ASP A 114 -23.02 17.88 -10.64
CA ASP A 114 -22.34 17.28 -9.49
C ASP A 114 -22.14 18.28 -8.35
N ALA A 115 -21.82 19.54 -8.66
CA ALA A 115 -21.68 20.59 -7.65
C ALA A 115 -23.02 20.87 -6.94
N GLY A 116 -24.13 20.88 -7.67
CA GLY A 116 -25.46 21.04 -7.10
C GLY A 116 -25.87 19.87 -6.21
N VAL A 117 -25.60 18.63 -6.66
CA VAL A 117 -25.84 17.41 -5.89
C VAL A 117 -25.00 17.39 -4.62
N ILE A 118 -23.73 17.79 -4.68
CA ILE A 118 -22.85 17.87 -3.50
C ILE A 118 -23.41 18.87 -2.49
N GLU A 119 -23.83 20.06 -2.93
CA GLU A 119 -24.39 21.09 -2.05
C GLU A 119 -25.71 20.63 -1.40
N GLU A 120 -26.57 19.94 -2.15
CA GLU A 120 -27.80 19.34 -1.61
C GLU A 120 -27.48 18.28 -0.55
N LEU A 121 -26.48 17.42 -0.78
CA LEU A 121 -26.05 16.41 0.17
C LEU A 121 -25.44 17.04 1.43
N ILE A 122 -24.62 18.08 1.30
CA ILE A 122 -24.07 18.84 2.44
C ILE A 122 -25.21 19.40 3.28
N THR A 123 -26.17 20.07 2.64
CA THR A 123 -27.34 20.64 3.33
C THR A 123 -28.12 19.57 4.09
N LYS A 124 -28.37 18.41 3.48
CA LYS A 124 -29.02 17.27 4.14
C LYS A 124 -28.22 16.74 5.32
N LEU A 125 -26.90 16.61 5.19
CA LEU A 125 -26.01 16.16 6.26
C LEU A 125 -26.00 17.14 7.44
N GLU A 126 -25.96 18.44 7.19
CA GLU A 126 -26.03 19.46 8.23
C GLU A 126 -27.36 19.43 8.99
N GLN A 127 -28.47 19.20 8.28
CA GLN A 127 -29.79 19.04 8.90
C GLN A 127 -29.85 17.79 9.77
N ILE A 128 -29.34 16.65 9.29
CA ILE A 128 -29.31 15.40 10.06
C ILE A 128 -28.36 15.51 11.25
N SER A 129 -27.22 16.16 11.10
CA SER A 129 -26.25 16.35 12.18
C SER A 129 -26.88 17.05 13.40
N LYS A 130 -27.79 18.01 13.15
CA LYS A 130 -28.55 18.70 14.20
C LYS A 130 -29.57 17.82 14.93
N THR A 131 -29.99 16.69 14.36
CA THR A 131 -30.95 15.77 14.99
C THR A 131 -30.28 14.65 15.77
N LEU A 132 -28.96 14.49 15.66
CA LEU A 132 -28.22 13.46 16.37
C LEU A 132 -28.09 13.79 17.87
N PRO A 133 -28.17 12.78 18.76
CA PRO A 133 -27.93 12.98 20.18
C PRO A 133 -26.54 13.55 20.46
N PRO A 134 -26.37 14.42 21.48
CA PRO A 134 -25.05 14.87 21.92
C PRO A 134 -24.13 13.69 22.23
N GLY A 135 -22.92 13.71 21.68
CA GLY A 135 -21.93 12.65 21.88
C GLY A 135 -22.14 11.39 21.04
N PHE A 136 -23.09 11.40 20.10
CA PHE A 136 -23.23 10.33 19.11
C PHE A 136 -21.92 10.12 18.35
N HIS A 137 -21.43 8.89 18.37
CA HIS A 137 -20.30 8.44 17.58
C HIS A 137 -20.57 7.02 17.08
N MET A 138 -19.97 6.69 15.95
CA MET A 138 -19.95 5.33 15.44
C MET A 138 -18.67 4.65 15.90
N ASN A 139 -18.73 3.34 16.09
CA ASN A 139 -17.58 2.52 16.46
C ASN A 139 -16.96 1.95 15.19
N PRO A 140 -15.82 2.47 14.69
CA PRO A 140 -15.16 1.89 13.54
C PRO A 140 -14.67 0.48 13.89
N ILE A 141 -14.98 -0.48 13.03
CA ILE A 141 -14.52 -1.85 13.19
C ILE A 141 -13.04 -1.93 12.84
N GLN A 142 -12.21 -2.31 13.81
CA GLN A 142 -10.80 -2.57 13.59
C GLN A 142 -10.63 -4.02 13.12
N PHE A 143 -10.21 -4.21 11.87
CA PHE A 143 -10.04 -5.55 11.32
C PHE A 143 -9.02 -6.37 12.11
N GLU A 144 -9.51 -7.47 12.69
CA GLU A 144 -8.74 -8.53 13.33
C GLU A 144 -9.09 -9.87 12.66
N LYS A 145 -8.08 -10.52 12.08
CA LYS A 145 -8.22 -11.78 11.33
C LYS A 145 -8.06 -13.00 12.22
N ASP A 146 -7.41 -12.85 13.37
CA ASP A 146 -7.00 -13.94 14.26
C ASP A 146 -7.99 -14.24 15.40
N ASP A 147 -9.06 -13.47 15.49
CA ASP A 147 -10.20 -13.74 16.34
C ASP A 147 -11.38 -14.27 15.50
N ASP A 148 -11.69 -15.56 15.66
CA ASP A 148 -12.77 -16.23 14.93
C ASP A 148 -14.18 -15.90 15.47
N THR A 149 -14.28 -15.17 16.59
CA THR A 149 -15.54 -14.82 17.26
C THR A 149 -16.06 -13.43 16.90
N ASN A 150 -15.25 -12.61 16.23
CA ASN A 150 -15.59 -11.22 15.87
C ASN A 150 -16.35 -11.07 14.54
N PHE A 151 -16.65 -12.16 13.83
CA PHE A 151 -17.39 -12.18 12.55
C PHE A 151 -16.73 -11.44 11.37
N HIS A 152 -15.53 -10.87 11.50
CA HIS A 152 -14.85 -10.17 10.40
C HIS A 152 -14.63 -11.08 9.21
N MET A 153 -14.03 -12.24 9.45
CA MET A 153 -13.74 -13.21 8.41
C MET A 153 -15.01 -13.88 7.86
N ASP A 154 -16.09 -13.95 8.63
CA ASP A 154 -17.39 -14.44 8.16
C ASP A 154 -18.01 -13.51 7.12
N VAL A 155 -17.92 -12.19 7.33
CA VAL A 155 -18.34 -11.20 6.34
C VAL A 155 -17.45 -11.26 5.11
N ILE A 156 -16.12 -11.28 5.27
CA ILE A 156 -15.19 -11.29 4.14
C ILE A 156 -15.36 -12.55 3.28
N ALA A 157 -15.37 -13.73 3.89
CA ALA A 157 -15.54 -15.00 3.18
C ALA A 157 -16.93 -15.10 2.55
N GLY A 158 -17.98 -14.74 3.30
CA GLY A 158 -19.35 -14.73 2.80
C GLY A 158 -19.52 -13.80 1.59
N PHE A 159 -19.03 -12.56 1.70
CA PHE A 159 -19.09 -11.59 0.60
C PHE A 159 -18.34 -12.07 -0.65
N ALA A 160 -17.12 -12.57 -0.45
CA ALA A 160 -16.29 -13.10 -1.55
C ALA A 160 -16.97 -14.29 -2.24
N ASN A 161 -17.53 -15.23 -1.49
CA ASN A 161 -18.21 -16.39 -2.04
C ASN A 161 -19.51 -16.04 -2.75
N MET A 162 -20.31 -15.09 -2.25
CA MET A 162 -21.49 -14.60 -2.99
C MET A 162 -21.10 -13.97 -4.33
N ARG A 163 -20.02 -13.18 -4.34
CA ARG A 163 -19.48 -12.63 -5.59
C ARG A 163 -18.92 -13.72 -6.50
N ALA A 164 -18.27 -14.74 -5.95
CA ALA A 164 -17.77 -15.88 -6.71
C ALA A 164 -18.90 -16.63 -7.42
N ARG A 165 -20.03 -16.87 -6.73
CA ARG A 165 -21.24 -17.46 -7.31
C ARG A 165 -21.78 -16.66 -8.47
N ASN A 166 -21.82 -15.32 -8.38
CA ASN A 166 -22.25 -14.49 -9.50
C ASN A 166 -21.48 -14.84 -10.79
N TYR A 167 -20.17 -15.04 -10.71
CA TYR A 167 -19.31 -15.27 -11.88
C TYR A 167 -18.94 -16.74 -12.10
N SER A 168 -19.64 -17.67 -11.44
CA SER A 168 -19.32 -19.11 -11.49
C SER A 168 -17.84 -19.40 -11.19
N ILE A 169 -17.29 -18.68 -10.21
CA ILE A 169 -15.94 -18.88 -9.68
C ILE A 169 -16.05 -19.85 -8.49
N PRO A 170 -15.11 -20.82 -8.33
CA PRO A 170 -15.11 -21.70 -7.18
C PRO A 170 -15.04 -20.93 -5.85
N GLU A 171 -15.93 -21.28 -4.93
CA GLU A 171 -15.92 -20.74 -3.56
C GLU A 171 -14.68 -21.20 -2.80
N VAL A 172 -14.32 -20.43 -1.77
CA VAL A 172 -13.23 -20.76 -0.85
C VAL A 172 -13.76 -20.87 0.57
N ASP A 173 -13.15 -21.74 1.36
CA ASP A 173 -13.45 -21.80 2.80
C ASP A 173 -12.93 -20.55 3.54
N LYS A 174 -13.36 -20.40 4.80
CA LYS A 174 -12.97 -19.28 5.67
C LYS A 174 -11.46 -19.23 5.89
N LEU A 175 -10.77 -20.38 5.89
CA LEU A 175 -9.34 -20.48 6.16
C LEU A 175 -8.51 -19.95 4.97
N LYS A 176 -8.87 -20.34 3.76
CA LYS A 176 -8.30 -19.82 2.51
C LYS A 176 -8.66 -18.36 2.30
N ALA A 177 -9.88 -17.94 2.63
CA ALA A 177 -10.25 -16.52 2.63
C ALA A 177 -9.38 -15.71 3.62
N LYS A 178 -9.17 -16.23 4.84
CA LYS A 178 -8.31 -15.63 5.88
C LYS A 178 -6.86 -15.54 5.43
N PHE A 179 -6.36 -16.58 4.78
CA PHE A 179 -5.01 -16.60 4.21
C PHE A 179 -4.80 -15.44 3.21
N ILE A 180 -5.74 -15.27 2.27
CA ILE A 180 -5.65 -14.25 1.21
C ILE A 180 -5.90 -12.84 1.77
N ALA A 181 -7.04 -12.63 2.45
CA ALA A 181 -7.46 -11.31 2.94
C ALA A 181 -6.54 -10.81 4.07
N GLY A 182 -6.09 -11.72 4.92
CA GLY A 182 -5.17 -11.44 6.02
C GLY A 182 -3.71 -11.26 5.60
N ARG A 183 -3.38 -11.47 4.32
CA ARG A 183 -2.01 -11.44 3.78
C ARG A 183 -1.05 -12.29 4.63
N ILE A 184 -1.51 -13.49 5.02
CA ILE A 184 -0.74 -14.37 5.91
C ILE A 184 0.50 -14.84 5.16
N ILE A 185 1.67 -14.63 5.77
CA ILE A 185 2.93 -15.19 5.30
C ILE A 185 3.05 -16.59 5.94
N PRO A 186 3.02 -17.69 5.14
CA PRO A 186 3.24 -19.01 5.68
C PRO A 186 4.59 -19.09 6.39
N ALA A 187 4.59 -19.61 7.61
CA ALA A 187 5.81 -19.82 8.38
C ALA A 187 5.73 -21.15 9.13
N ILE A 188 6.86 -21.82 9.23
CA ILE A 188 7.03 -23.05 10.02
C ILE A 188 8.39 -23.03 10.69
N ALA A 189 8.45 -23.56 11.92
CA ALA A 189 9.65 -23.50 12.75
C ALA A 189 10.88 -24.15 12.11
N THR A 190 10.71 -25.15 11.23
CA THR A 190 11.82 -25.83 10.54
C THR A 190 12.61 -24.88 9.64
N ALA A 191 11.92 -24.03 8.85
CA ALA A 191 12.56 -23.04 8.00
C ALA A 191 13.24 -21.94 8.83
N THR A 192 12.59 -21.49 9.91
CA THR A 192 13.17 -20.49 10.83
C THR A 192 14.42 -21.01 11.54
N ALA A 193 14.39 -22.24 12.06
CA ALA A 193 15.53 -22.85 12.73
C ALA A 193 16.72 -23.02 11.77
N MET A 194 16.46 -23.51 10.55
CA MET A 194 17.49 -23.62 9.50
C MET A 194 18.09 -22.26 9.16
N ALA A 195 17.27 -21.26 8.85
CA ALA A 195 17.74 -19.91 8.51
C ALA A 195 18.57 -19.30 9.65
N THR A 196 18.11 -19.45 10.90
CA THR A 196 18.83 -18.96 12.08
C THR A 196 20.18 -19.67 12.25
N GLY A 197 20.22 -21.00 12.08
CA GLY A 197 21.46 -21.77 12.14
C GLY A 197 22.49 -21.29 11.12
N LEU A 198 22.07 -21.06 9.87
CA LEU A 198 22.94 -20.54 8.81
C LEU A 198 23.44 -19.12 9.11
N VAL A 199 22.58 -18.24 9.65
CA VAL A 199 22.99 -16.90 10.10
C VAL A 199 24.05 -16.98 11.20
N CYS A 200 23.88 -17.88 12.17
CA CYS A 200 24.86 -18.08 13.24
C CYS A 200 26.22 -18.57 12.71
N LEU A 201 26.25 -19.34 11.61
CA LEU A 201 27.52 -19.74 10.98
C LEU A 201 28.25 -18.55 10.36
N GLU A 202 27.54 -17.65 9.68
CA GLU A 202 28.15 -16.42 9.14
C GLU A 202 28.57 -15.45 10.24
N LEU A 203 27.85 -15.43 11.37
CA LEU A 203 28.18 -14.60 12.54
C LEU A 203 29.59 -14.89 13.08
N TYR A 204 30.04 -16.15 13.08
CA TYR A 204 31.41 -16.49 13.50
C TYR A 204 32.48 -15.78 12.66
N LYS A 205 32.25 -15.66 11.33
CA LYS A 205 33.17 -14.99 10.41
C LYS A 205 33.20 -13.49 10.68
N VAL A 206 32.02 -12.88 10.88
CA VAL A 206 31.92 -11.45 11.22
C VAL A 206 32.65 -11.14 12.53
N LEU A 207 32.47 -11.96 13.57
CA LEU A 207 33.10 -11.76 14.87
C LEU A 207 34.61 -11.98 14.85
N ALA A 208 35.10 -12.95 14.09
CA ALA A 208 36.53 -13.18 13.95
C ALA A 208 37.24 -12.05 13.19
N GLY A 209 36.55 -11.40 12.24
CA GLY A 209 37.11 -10.34 11.40
C GLY A 209 38.16 -10.85 10.41
N GLY A 210 38.64 -9.98 9.52
CA GLY A 210 39.73 -10.30 8.58
C GLY A 210 39.40 -11.30 7.47
N HIS A 211 38.16 -11.77 7.38
CA HIS A 211 37.67 -12.64 6.31
C HIS A 211 37.49 -11.89 4.99
N LYS A 212 37.83 -12.56 3.88
CA LYS A 212 37.60 -12.01 2.54
C LYS A 212 36.14 -12.24 2.12
N VAL A 213 35.68 -11.55 1.08
CA VAL A 213 34.29 -11.68 0.59
C VAL A 213 33.99 -13.13 0.20
N GLU A 214 34.98 -13.83 -0.36
CA GLU A 214 34.90 -15.23 -0.80
C GLU A 214 34.84 -16.23 0.36
N ASP A 215 34.94 -15.79 1.62
CA ASP A 215 34.70 -16.64 2.79
C ASP A 215 33.21 -16.63 3.19
N TYR A 216 32.46 -15.59 2.84
CA TYR A 216 31.06 -15.40 3.20
C TYR A 216 30.13 -16.15 2.24
N ARG A 217 28.94 -16.53 2.73
CA ARG A 217 27.97 -17.32 1.96
C ARG A 217 26.56 -16.78 2.11
N ASN A 218 25.96 -16.36 1.00
CA ASN A 218 24.51 -16.22 0.89
C ASN A 218 23.90 -17.61 0.66
N THR A 219 23.01 -18.05 1.54
CA THR A 219 22.34 -19.36 1.42
C THR A 219 20.88 -19.18 1.07
N PHE A 220 20.45 -19.80 -0.03
CA PHE A 220 19.07 -19.88 -0.50
C PHE A 220 18.60 -21.32 -0.30
N ALA A 221 17.49 -21.50 0.41
CA ALA A 221 17.02 -22.84 0.75
C ALA A 221 15.52 -23.01 0.47
N ASN A 222 15.14 -24.19 -0.03
CA ASN A 222 13.76 -24.62 -0.15
C ASN A 222 13.64 -26.05 0.38
N LEU A 223 13.15 -26.16 1.62
CA LEU A 223 12.99 -27.44 2.33
C LEU A 223 11.89 -28.34 1.73
N ALA A 224 11.02 -27.82 0.86
CA ALA A 224 10.03 -28.64 0.16
C ALA A 224 10.66 -29.53 -0.93
N ILE A 225 11.77 -29.09 -1.53
CA ILE A 225 12.55 -29.81 -2.55
C ILE A 225 13.99 -30.07 -2.10
N PRO A 226 14.19 -30.34 -0.79
CA PRO A 226 15.44 -30.18 -0.02
C PRO A 226 16.61 -29.49 -0.73
N LEU A 227 16.36 -28.30 -1.28
CA LEU A 227 17.31 -27.58 -2.12
C LEU A 227 18.08 -26.58 -1.27
N PHE A 228 19.40 -26.60 -1.39
CA PHE A 228 20.30 -25.60 -0.82
C PHE A 228 21.20 -25.08 -1.93
N SER A 229 21.12 -23.78 -2.19
CA SER A 229 21.99 -23.08 -3.12
C SER A 229 22.79 -22.06 -2.33
N ILE A 230 24.09 -22.05 -2.55
CA ILE A 230 25.02 -21.22 -1.81
C ILE A 230 25.80 -20.38 -2.83
N ALA A 231 25.84 -19.07 -2.60
CA ALA A 231 26.54 -18.13 -3.46
C ALA A 231 27.44 -17.20 -2.64
N GLU A 232 28.53 -16.75 -3.25
CA GLU A 232 29.35 -15.68 -2.70
C GLU A 232 28.57 -14.36 -2.73
N PRO A 233 28.69 -13.50 -1.71
CA PRO A 233 28.16 -12.15 -1.77
C PRO A 233 28.81 -11.35 -2.90
N VAL A 234 28.02 -10.50 -3.54
CA VAL A 234 28.53 -9.62 -4.59
C VAL A 234 29.35 -8.51 -3.93
N PRO A 235 30.63 -8.31 -4.31
CA PRO A 235 31.42 -7.20 -3.80
C PRO A 235 30.81 -5.87 -4.21
N PRO A 236 30.95 -4.80 -3.41
CA PRO A 236 30.41 -3.51 -3.77
C PRO A 236 31.09 -2.96 -5.04
N LYS A 237 30.32 -2.29 -5.89
CA LYS A 237 30.87 -1.60 -7.06
C LYS A 237 31.82 -0.49 -6.59
N THR A 238 33.09 -0.57 -6.99
CA THR A 238 34.07 0.49 -6.75
C THR A 238 33.97 1.54 -7.85
N ILE A 239 33.78 2.79 -7.44
CA ILE A 239 33.87 3.98 -8.29
C ILE A 239 35.27 4.55 -8.12
N LYS A 240 35.92 4.89 -9.23
CA LYS A 240 37.26 5.48 -9.24
C LYS A 240 37.19 6.85 -9.90
N HIS A 241 37.80 7.84 -9.26
CA HIS A 241 37.90 9.20 -9.76
C HIS A 241 39.26 9.78 -9.37
N LYS A 242 40.12 10.05 -10.36
CA LYS A 242 41.52 10.43 -10.12
C LYS A 242 42.19 9.41 -9.18
N ASP A 243 42.82 9.86 -8.10
CA ASP A 243 43.46 9.03 -7.08
C ASP A 243 42.48 8.54 -5.98
N LEU A 244 41.20 8.92 -6.08
CA LEU A 244 40.16 8.52 -5.13
C LEU A 244 39.44 7.27 -5.61
N SER A 245 39.03 6.44 -4.66
CA SER A 245 38.16 5.31 -4.91
C SER A 245 37.21 5.12 -3.74
N TRP A 246 35.95 4.81 -4.05
CA TRP A 246 34.91 4.60 -3.05
C TRP A 246 33.88 3.59 -3.52
N THR A 247 32.98 3.24 -2.61
CA THR A 247 31.91 2.26 -2.73
C THR A 247 30.64 2.82 -2.07
N VAL A 248 29.55 2.05 -2.14
CA VAL A 248 28.28 2.39 -1.45
C VAL A 248 28.41 2.49 0.07
N TRP A 249 29.47 1.92 0.66
CA TRP A 249 29.70 1.91 2.10
C TRP A 249 30.44 3.15 2.60
N ASP A 250 31.07 3.88 1.68
CA ASP A 250 31.85 5.05 2.03
C ASP A 250 30.94 6.21 2.41
N ARG A 251 31.48 7.07 3.27
CA ARG A 251 30.83 8.30 3.70
C ARG A 251 31.87 9.38 3.87
N TRP A 252 31.64 10.52 3.25
CA TRP A 252 32.52 11.65 3.37
C TRP A 252 32.09 12.53 4.53
N THR A 253 33.02 12.83 5.42
CA THR A 253 32.75 13.65 6.61
C THR A 253 33.44 14.98 6.47
N VAL A 254 32.67 16.05 6.62
CA VAL A 254 33.17 17.43 6.63
C VAL A 254 32.85 18.06 7.97
N THR A 255 33.85 18.64 8.63
CA THR A 255 33.71 19.23 9.97
C THR A 255 33.84 20.74 9.93
N GLY A 256 33.38 21.44 10.97
CA GLY A 256 33.60 22.88 11.14
C GLY A 256 32.41 23.78 10.80
N ASN A 257 31.19 23.23 10.71
CA ASN A 257 29.99 23.98 10.35
C ASN A 257 30.22 24.87 9.12
N ILE A 258 30.41 24.25 7.96
CA ILE A 258 30.83 24.94 6.73
C ILE A 258 29.66 25.58 5.97
N THR A 259 29.97 26.52 5.09
CA THR A 259 29.06 27.14 4.11
C THR A 259 28.83 26.23 2.91
N LEU A 260 27.80 26.52 2.12
CA LEU A 260 27.61 25.85 0.83
C LEU A 260 28.80 26.12 -0.12
N ARG A 261 29.37 27.32 -0.11
CA ARG A 261 30.58 27.66 -0.90
C ARG A 261 31.76 26.80 -0.49
N GLU A 262 32.05 26.72 0.80
CA GLU A 262 33.14 25.90 1.35
C GLU A 262 32.94 24.42 0.99
N LEU A 263 31.70 23.92 0.96
CA LEU A 263 31.41 22.55 0.53
C LEU A 263 31.69 22.33 -0.96
N LEU A 264 31.30 23.27 -1.82
CA LEU A 264 31.58 23.22 -3.25
C LEU A 264 33.09 23.29 -3.53
N GLU A 265 33.82 24.15 -2.82
CA GLU A 265 35.28 24.26 -2.92
C GLU A 265 35.96 22.96 -2.47
N TRP A 266 35.51 22.38 -1.36
CA TRP A 266 36.02 21.10 -0.85
C TRP A 266 35.81 19.94 -1.83
N LEU A 267 34.71 19.91 -2.58
CA LEU A 267 34.48 18.94 -3.66
C LEU A 267 35.36 19.25 -4.88
N LYS A 268 35.50 20.54 -5.23
CA LYS A 268 36.32 20.98 -6.35
C LYS A 268 37.80 20.65 -6.17
N GLU A 269 38.33 20.72 -4.96
CA GLU A 269 39.69 20.27 -4.63
C GLU A 269 39.92 18.78 -4.94
N LYS A 270 38.84 17.98 -5.00
CA LYS A 270 38.84 16.57 -5.40
C LYS A 270 38.59 16.37 -6.89
N GLY A 271 38.50 17.46 -7.67
CA GLY A 271 38.11 17.43 -9.07
C GLY A 271 36.66 17.05 -9.29
N LEU A 272 35.76 17.40 -8.37
CA LEU A 272 34.33 17.13 -8.48
C LEU A 272 33.57 18.44 -8.52
N ASN A 273 32.89 18.69 -9.63
CA ASN A 273 32.13 19.89 -9.89
C ASN A 273 30.68 19.67 -9.46
N ALA A 274 30.38 20.01 -8.21
CA ALA A 274 29.03 19.87 -7.66
C ALA A 274 28.04 20.88 -8.25
N TYR A 275 27.02 20.38 -8.95
CA TYR A 275 25.97 21.21 -9.56
C TYR A 275 24.66 21.17 -8.77
N SER A 276 24.48 20.23 -7.84
CA SER A 276 23.25 20.07 -7.05
C SER A 276 23.54 19.53 -5.65
N ILE A 277 23.04 20.19 -4.60
CA ILE A 277 23.14 19.74 -3.20
C ILE A 277 21.73 19.68 -2.61
N SER A 278 21.35 18.49 -2.13
CA SER A 278 20.04 18.23 -1.55
C SER A 278 20.15 17.69 -0.12
N CYS A 279 19.18 18.04 0.72
CA CYS A 279 19.01 17.46 2.05
C CYS A 279 17.58 16.93 2.15
N GLY A 280 17.42 15.61 2.26
CA GLY A 280 16.12 14.97 2.07
C GLY A 280 15.57 15.25 0.68
N THR A 281 14.31 15.70 0.60
CA THR A 281 13.63 16.06 -0.66
C THR A 281 13.87 17.50 -1.09
N SER A 282 14.66 18.27 -0.34
CA SER A 282 14.80 19.72 -0.55
C SER A 282 16.15 20.08 -1.13
N LEU A 283 16.10 20.92 -2.17
CA LEU A 283 17.26 21.40 -2.90
C LEU A 283 17.87 22.61 -2.20
N LEU A 284 19.01 22.41 -1.55
CA LEU A 284 19.73 23.48 -0.85
C LEU A 284 20.40 24.42 -1.85
N TYR A 285 21.04 23.83 -2.86
CA TYR A 285 21.73 24.52 -3.94
C TYR A 285 21.59 23.75 -5.25
N ASN A 286 21.48 24.48 -6.36
CA ASN A 286 21.63 23.92 -7.70
C ASN A 286 22.04 25.03 -8.68
N SER A 287 23.02 24.75 -9.55
CA SER A 287 23.67 25.71 -10.44
C SER A 287 22.71 26.35 -11.45
N MET A 288 21.65 25.63 -11.83
CA MET A 288 20.63 26.09 -12.80
C MET A 288 19.70 27.17 -12.24
N PHE A 289 19.65 27.36 -10.92
CA PHE A 289 18.79 28.36 -10.28
C PHE A 289 19.61 29.54 -9.77
N PRO A 290 19.57 30.72 -10.44
CA PRO A 290 20.38 31.88 -10.06
C PRO A 290 20.17 32.33 -8.60
N ARG A 291 18.93 32.23 -8.09
CA ARG A 291 18.59 32.56 -6.69
C ARG A 291 19.32 31.69 -5.67
N HIS A 292 19.76 30.48 -6.04
CA HIS A 292 20.51 29.63 -5.11
C HIS A 292 21.92 30.15 -4.87
N LYS A 293 22.46 31.02 -5.74
CA LYS A 293 23.76 31.66 -5.53
C LYS A 293 23.78 32.55 -4.29
N GLU A 294 22.64 33.15 -3.92
CA GLU A 294 22.47 33.96 -2.70
C GLU A 294 22.66 33.14 -1.42
N ARG A 295 22.58 31.81 -1.50
CA ARG A 295 22.73 30.90 -0.34
C ARG A 295 24.17 30.43 -0.13
N LEU A 296 25.08 30.69 -1.07
CA LEU A 296 26.43 30.11 -1.07
C LEU A 296 27.21 30.43 0.21
N ASP A 297 27.10 31.66 0.70
CA ASP A 297 27.83 32.13 1.88
C ASP A 297 27.15 31.75 3.21
N ARG A 298 26.01 31.03 3.15
CA ARG A 298 25.27 30.56 4.32
C ARG A 298 25.72 29.16 4.73
N LYS A 299 25.66 28.87 6.02
CA LYS A 299 25.99 27.54 6.57
C LYS A 299 25.03 26.48 6.06
N VAL A 300 25.55 25.31 5.70
CA VAL A 300 24.74 24.19 5.15
C VAL A 300 23.58 23.86 6.09
N ALA A 301 23.84 23.83 7.39
CA ALA A 301 22.82 23.54 8.40
C ALA A 301 21.73 24.61 8.50
N ASP A 302 22.06 25.88 8.30
CA ASP A 302 21.09 26.97 8.35
C ASP A 302 20.19 26.98 7.11
N VAL A 303 20.77 26.72 5.94
CA VAL A 303 20.01 26.58 4.68
C VAL A 303 19.08 25.37 4.76
N ALA A 304 19.54 24.24 5.31
CA ALA A 304 18.69 23.07 5.51
C ALA A 304 17.50 23.35 6.45
N ARG A 305 17.72 24.06 7.57
CA ARG A 305 16.62 24.43 8.49
C ARG A 305 15.60 25.34 7.83
N GLU A 306 16.02 26.30 7.01
CA GLU A 306 15.12 27.26 6.38
C GLU A 306 14.40 26.68 5.15
N VAL A 307 15.16 26.12 4.21
CA VAL A 307 14.64 25.69 2.90
C VAL A 307 13.98 24.33 2.99
N ALA A 308 14.60 23.39 3.71
CA ALA A 308 14.05 22.07 3.91
C ALA A 308 13.07 22.00 5.09
N LYS A 309 12.87 23.13 5.81
CA LYS A 309 12.11 23.19 7.07
C LYS A 309 12.52 22.07 8.04
N MET A 310 13.80 21.71 8.01
CA MET A 310 14.30 20.55 8.73
C MET A 310 14.44 20.90 10.20
N GLU A 311 13.66 20.24 11.05
CA GLU A 311 13.91 20.27 12.49
C GLU A 311 15.13 19.42 12.80
N VAL A 312 16.13 20.04 13.43
CA VAL A 312 17.38 19.38 13.81
C VAL A 312 17.39 19.24 15.32
N PRO A 313 17.16 18.01 15.86
CA PRO A 313 17.16 17.79 17.30
C PRO A 313 18.47 18.21 17.95
N SER A 314 18.43 18.59 19.23
CA SER A 314 19.60 19.07 19.98
C SER A 314 20.76 18.07 20.00
N TYR A 315 20.46 16.77 20.02
CA TYR A 315 21.45 15.70 20.02
C TYR A 315 22.10 15.45 18.65
N ARG A 316 21.51 15.95 17.55
CA ARG A 316 22.05 15.74 16.20
C ARG A 316 23.15 16.75 15.92
N ARG A 317 24.34 16.25 15.57
CA ARG A 317 25.56 17.05 15.34
C ARG A 317 25.97 17.19 13.87
N HIS A 318 25.37 16.41 12.98
CA HIS A 318 25.63 16.46 11.54
C HIS A 318 24.35 16.37 10.71
N LEU A 319 24.42 16.84 9.48
CA LEU A 319 23.40 16.66 8.45
C LEU A 319 24.00 15.87 7.30
N ASP A 320 23.19 15.00 6.72
CA ASP A 320 23.57 14.29 5.50
C ASP A 320 23.02 15.05 4.31
N VAL A 321 23.88 15.26 3.31
CA VAL A 321 23.53 15.87 2.04
C VAL A 321 23.91 14.92 0.91
N VAL A 322 23.02 14.84 -0.08
CA VAL A 322 23.25 14.15 -1.35
C VAL A 322 23.69 15.20 -2.34
N VAL A 323 24.82 14.95 -3.00
CA VAL A 323 25.40 15.90 -3.94
C VAL A 323 25.54 15.23 -5.29
N ALA A 324 25.03 15.88 -6.33
CA ALA A 324 25.29 15.48 -7.71
C ALA A 324 26.49 16.29 -8.22
N CYS A 325 27.46 15.58 -8.78
CA CYS A 325 28.73 16.12 -9.24
C CYS A 325 29.03 15.63 -10.65
N GLU A 326 29.73 16.46 -11.41
CA GLU A 326 30.40 16.07 -12.65
C GLU A 326 31.92 16.03 -12.43
N ASP A 327 32.64 15.25 -13.23
CA ASP A 327 34.11 15.34 -13.31
C ASP A 327 34.56 16.57 -14.14
N ASP A 328 35.85 16.65 -14.47
CA ASP A 328 36.41 17.73 -15.29
C ASP A 328 36.09 17.55 -16.80
N ASP A 329 35.56 16.39 -17.19
CA ASP A 329 35.15 16.04 -18.56
C ASP A 329 33.61 16.09 -18.71
N ASP A 330 32.91 16.74 -17.79
CA ASP A 330 31.44 16.89 -17.72
C ASP A 330 30.66 15.57 -17.64
N ASN A 331 31.26 14.48 -17.14
CA ASN A 331 30.55 13.23 -16.88
C ASN A 331 29.98 13.20 -15.46
N ASP A 332 28.72 12.77 -15.31
CA ASP A 332 28.11 12.54 -13.99
C ASP A 332 28.90 11.49 -13.18
N VAL A 333 29.23 11.84 -11.93
CA VAL A 333 29.93 10.97 -10.98
C VAL A 333 29.10 10.79 -9.72
N ASP A 334 28.75 9.54 -9.43
CA ASP A 334 28.12 9.15 -8.16
C ASP A 334 29.15 9.22 -7.03
N ILE A 335 28.95 10.12 -6.06
CA ILE A 335 29.84 10.28 -4.91
C ILE A 335 29.23 9.69 -3.62
N PRO A 336 30.04 9.42 -2.59
CA PRO A 336 29.54 9.00 -1.28
C PRO A 336 28.62 10.05 -0.65
N LEU A 337 27.75 9.59 0.25
CA LEU A 337 26.95 10.49 1.08
C LEU A 337 27.88 11.42 1.88
N VAL A 338 27.57 12.72 1.90
CA VAL A 338 28.37 13.72 2.62
C VAL A 338 27.68 14.08 3.93
N SER A 339 28.34 13.82 5.05
CA SER A 339 27.92 14.23 6.39
C SER A 339 28.64 15.50 6.80
N VAL A 340 27.89 16.60 6.91
CA VAL A 340 28.40 17.90 7.37
C VAL A 340 28.15 18.04 8.87
N TYR A 341 29.22 17.99 9.66
CA TYR A 341 29.21 18.19 11.11
C TYR A 341 29.27 19.68 11.44
N PHE A 342 28.25 20.14 12.17
CA PHE A 342 28.06 21.54 12.53
C PHE A 342 28.08 21.78 14.06
N ARG A 343 28.25 20.72 14.87
CA ARG A 343 28.38 20.77 16.34
C ARG A 343 29.36 19.75 16.89
#